data_AF-A0A4Q5D883-F1
#
_entry.id   AF-A0A4Q5D883-F1
#
_cell.length_a   1.000
_cell.length_b   1.000
_cell.length_c   1.000
_cell.angle_alpha   90.00
_cell.angle_beta   90.00
_cell.angle_gamma   90.00
#
_symmetry.space_group_name_H-M   'P 1'
#
loop_
_entity.id
_entity.type
_entity.pdbx_description
1 polymer ?
#
loop_
_entity_poly.entity_id
_entity_poly.type
_entity_poly.pdbx_seq_one_letter_code
_entity_poly.pdbx_strand_id
1 'polypeptide(L)'
;MIQAYFSNIRNIILNEIHNSKRDISIAVAWFTQRDLFNAIIGAIDRGVNVSLILINDIINRNEYGLDFSLYLQKGGKLCFVDSKKVLMHNKFCLFDGHLLITGSYNWTYAAEQRNAENIITTDELNVCNDYTNYFTSLWNGLTEVTEYSRIRLSDIVEDNFLQEYDDIIEEYKSMENSNLISPETLKTVYDLKNNIAITKLATVVSQDKRHNPTLKLNVGMRCRINNIDNRTLNIIKQGQTLPFTNTVDTCTVVDNQECIVCDILFGNNDNADNNKPLLKIRLENLPKLKAGQVKLKTKVTIDTNGYMHVEFVCINTGIAKEAVYNFPDIINY
;
A
#
# COMPACT_ATOMS: atom_id res chain seq x y z
N MET A 1 -37.52 -1.38 -6.33
CA MET A 1 -36.64 -2.52 -6.67
C MET A 1 -35.35 -2.42 -5.86
N ILE A 2 -34.96 -3.52 -5.20
CA ILE A 2 -33.67 -3.65 -4.52
C ILE A 2 -32.97 -4.86 -5.13
N GLN A 3 -31.72 -4.69 -5.59
CA GLN A 3 -30.95 -5.77 -6.19
C GLN A 3 -29.49 -5.72 -5.73
N ALA A 4 -28.95 -6.87 -5.32
CA ALA A 4 -27.55 -7.01 -4.97
C ALA A 4 -26.73 -7.56 -6.15
N TYR A 5 -25.48 -7.12 -6.25
CA TYR A 5 -24.53 -7.55 -7.26
C TYR A 5 -23.16 -7.82 -6.64
N PHE A 6 -22.51 -8.89 -7.09
CA PHE A 6 -21.22 -9.38 -6.59
C PHE A 6 -20.19 -9.56 -7.72
N SER A 7 -20.53 -9.11 -8.93
CA SER A 7 -19.72 -9.22 -10.14
C SER A 7 -20.21 -8.20 -11.17
N ASN A 8 -19.38 -7.87 -12.15
CA ASN A 8 -19.74 -6.96 -13.24
C ASN A 8 -20.17 -5.55 -12.75
N ILE A 9 -19.71 -5.15 -11.56
CA ILE A 9 -20.13 -3.94 -10.85
C ILE A 9 -19.83 -2.68 -11.68
N ARG A 10 -18.64 -2.59 -12.29
CA ARG A 10 -18.27 -1.48 -13.17
C ARG A 10 -19.28 -1.25 -14.27
N ASN A 11 -19.73 -2.31 -14.95
CA ASN A 11 -20.67 -2.19 -16.06
C ASN A 11 -22.07 -1.79 -15.62
N ILE A 12 -22.50 -2.19 -14.41
CA ILE A 12 -23.76 -1.72 -13.82
C ILE A 12 -23.70 -0.20 -13.60
N ILE A 13 -22.62 0.28 -12.99
CA ILE A 13 -22.42 1.72 -12.76
C ILE A 13 -22.33 2.48 -14.10
N LEU A 14 -21.60 1.96 -15.09
CA LEU A 14 -21.51 2.56 -16.43
C LEU A 14 -22.89 2.73 -17.08
N ASN A 15 -23.73 1.72 -16.98
CA ASN A 15 -25.08 1.78 -17.55
C ASN A 15 -25.90 2.90 -16.91
N GLU A 16 -25.85 3.04 -15.59
CA GLU A 16 -26.58 4.12 -14.91
C GLU A 16 -26.00 5.51 -15.24
N ILE A 17 -24.68 5.65 -15.37
CA ILE A 17 -24.06 6.91 -15.83
C ILE A 17 -24.56 7.27 -17.25
N HIS A 18 -24.66 6.30 -18.16
CA HIS A 18 -25.17 6.54 -19.51
C HIS A 18 -26.66 6.87 -19.54
N ASN A 19 -27.44 6.25 -18.65
CA ASN A 19 -28.88 6.43 -18.59
C ASN A 19 -29.29 7.75 -17.93
N SER A 20 -28.51 8.25 -16.96
CA SER A 20 -28.81 9.49 -16.22
C SER A 20 -29.06 10.70 -17.14
N LYS A 21 -30.05 11.51 -16.77
CA LYS A 21 -30.56 12.64 -17.56
C LYS A 21 -30.45 14.00 -16.88
N ARG A 22 -30.30 14.06 -15.56
CA ARG A 22 -30.40 15.30 -14.79
C ARG A 22 -29.20 15.53 -13.88
N ASP A 23 -28.93 14.59 -13.00
CA ASP A 23 -27.92 14.77 -11.95
C ASP A 23 -27.30 13.43 -11.53
N ILE A 24 -26.01 13.46 -11.20
CA ILE A 24 -25.27 12.33 -10.65
C ILE A 24 -24.48 12.84 -9.45
N SER A 25 -24.75 12.31 -8.26
CA SER A 25 -24.03 12.66 -7.03
C SER A 25 -23.21 11.46 -6.57
N ILE A 26 -21.88 11.60 -6.47
CA ILE A 26 -20.95 10.50 -6.21
C ILE A 26 -20.14 10.83 -4.96
N ALA A 27 -20.16 9.93 -3.97
CA ALA A 27 -19.25 9.97 -2.83
C ALA A 27 -18.54 8.62 -2.71
N VAL A 28 -17.30 8.57 -3.16
CA VAL A 28 -16.45 7.38 -3.15
C VAL A 28 -15.09 7.72 -2.55
N ALA A 29 -14.52 6.82 -1.74
CA ALA A 29 -13.22 7.08 -1.13
C ALA A 29 -12.13 7.27 -2.21
N TRP A 30 -12.06 6.31 -3.15
CA TRP A 30 -11.08 6.30 -4.23
C TRP A 30 -11.70 6.11 -5.60
N PHE A 31 -11.17 6.85 -6.57
CA PHE A 31 -11.59 6.85 -7.96
C PHE A 31 -10.40 7.00 -8.92
N THR A 32 -10.05 5.91 -9.60
CA THR A 32 -8.95 5.86 -10.59
C THR A 32 -9.38 5.25 -11.93
N GLN A 33 -10.56 4.60 -12.00
CA GLN A 33 -11.00 3.87 -13.17
C GLN A 33 -11.37 4.81 -14.34
N ARG A 34 -10.70 4.66 -15.49
CA ARG A 34 -10.82 5.60 -16.62
C ARG A 34 -12.09 5.47 -17.44
N ASP A 35 -12.66 4.27 -17.57
CA ASP A 35 -13.94 4.06 -18.27
C ASP A 35 -15.08 4.76 -17.53
N LEU A 36 -15.15 4.64 -16.20
CA LEU A 36 -16.12 5.35 -15.37
C LEU A 36 -15.92 6.87 -15.49
N PHE A 37 -14.67 7.34 -15.45
CA PHE A 37 -14.35 8.75 -15.64
C PHE A 37 -14.80 9.27 -17.01
N ASN A 38 -14.49 8.54 -18.08
CA ASN A 38 -14.89 8.93 -19.44
C ASN A 38 -16.42 8.93 -19.59
N ALA A 39 -17.13 7.98 -18.97
CA ALA A 39 -18.59 7.97 -18.96
C ALA A 39 -19.18 9.19 -18.23
N ILE A 40 -18.55 9.63 -17.13
CA ILE A 40 -18.93 10.86 -16.42
C ILE A 40 -18.70 12.09 -17.29
N ILE A 41 -17.54 12.21 -17.95
CA ILE A 41 -17.30 13.29 -18.91
C ILE A 41 -18.38 13.30 -20.00
N GLY A 42 -18.72 12.12 -20.53
CA GLY A 42 -19.81 11.96 -21.48
C GLY A 42 -21.18 12.34 -20.92
N ALA A 43 -21.43 12.17 -19.62
CA ALA A 43 -22.67 12.62 -18.97
C ALA A 43 -22.73 14.14 -18.85
N ILE A 44 -21.62 14.77 -18.47
CA ILE A 44 -21.50 16.24 -18.41
C ILE A 44 -21.70 16.84 -19.81
N ASP A 45 -21.11 16.24 -20.85
CA ASP A 45 -21.30 16.67 -22.24
C ASP A 45 -22.77 16.57 -22.71
N ARG A 46 -23.58 15.69 -22.09
CA ARG A 46 -25.04 15.61 -22.32
C ARG A 46 -25.85 16.61 -21.48
N GLY A 47 -25.21 17.43 -20.65
CA GLY A 47 -25.85 18.41 -19.77
C GLY A 47 -26.29 17.86 -18.41
N VAL A 48 -25.80 16.68 -18.01
CA VAL A 48 -26.06 16.10 -16.68
C VAL A 48 -25.18 16.81 -15.64
N ASN A 49 -25.77 17.24 -14.52
CA ASN A 49 -25.01 17.85 -13.42
C ASN A 49 -24.28 16.76 -12.63
N VAL A 50 -22.96 16.74 -12.64
CA VAL A 50 -22.19 15.75 -11.88
C VAL A 50 -21.46 16.41 -10.71
N SER A 51 -21.67 15.85 -9.51
CA SER A 51 -21.06 16.29 -8.26
C SER A 51 -20.29 15.14 -7.63
N LEU A 52 -19.01 15.37 -7.33
CA LEU A 52 -18.09 14.33 -6.87
C LEU A 52 -17.43 14.72 -5.54
N ILE A 53 -17.44 13.80 -4.58
CA ILE A 53 -16.73 13.90 -3.31
C ILE A 53 -15.71 12.76 -3.24
N LEU A 54 -14.42 13.11 -3.08
CA LEU A 54 -13.30 12.16 -2.98
C LEU A 54 -12.45 12.45 -1.75
N ILE A 55 -11.61 11.49 -1.34
CA ILE A 55 -10.54 11.76 -0.37
C ILE A 55 -9.41 12.57 -1.02
N ASN A 56 -8.86 13.52 -0.26
CA ASN A 56 -7.69 14.31 -0.64
C ASN A 56 -6.37 13.56 -0.43
N ASP A 57 -6.08 12.56 -1.26
CA ASP A 57 -4.88 11.72 -1.13
C ASP A 57 -4.16 11.50 -2.46
N ILE A 58 -3.04 10.78 -2.39
CA ILE A 58 -2.26 10.43 -3.58
C ILE A 58 -3.00 9.46 -4.49
N ILE A 59 -3.83 8.57 -3.96
CA ILE A 59 -4.57 7.61 -4.79
C ILE A 59 -5.48 8.33 -5.78
N ASN A 60 -6.21 9.36 -5.33
CA ASN A 60 -7.05 10.18 -6.20
C ASN A 60 -6.28 11.23 -7.00
N ARG A 61 -5.17 11.77 -6.47
CA ARG A 61 -4.49 12.95 -7.02
C ARG A 61 -3.11 12.68 -7.64
N ASN A 62 -2.73 11.43 -7.84
CA ASN A 62 -1.41 11.10 -8.37
C ASN A 62 -1.16 11.58 -9.81
N GLU A 63 0.11 11.57 -10.18
CA GLU A 63 0.65 11.96 -11.50
C GLU A 63 0.16 11.10 -12.67
N TYR A 64 -0.52 9.98 -12.42
CA TYR A 64 -1.04 9.07 -13.45
C TYR A 64 -2.56 8.90 -13.38
N GLY A 65 -3.19 9.59 -12.43
CA GLY A 65 -4.59 9.52 -12.10
C GLY A 65 -5.47 10.25 -13.11
N LEU A 66 -6.74 10.37 -12.75
CA LEU A 66 -7.77 10.99 -13.58
C LEU A 66 -7.50 12.49 -13.78
N ASP A 67 -7.93 13.03 -14.92
CA ASP A 67 -7.76 14.44 -15.25
C ASP A 67 -8.91 15.27 -14.66
N PHE A 68 -8.87 15.51 -13.36
CA PHE A 68 -9.89 16.34 -12.71
C PHE A 68 -9.85 17.81 -13.16
N SER A 69 -8.77 18.28 -13.80
CA SER A 69 -8.78 19.60 -14.45
C SER A 69 -9.74 19.63 -15.64
N LEU A 70 -9.71 18.59 -16.49
CA LEU A 70 -10.68 18.42 -17.57
C LEU A 70 -12.11 18.31 -17.03
N TYR A 71 -12.32 17.54 -15.96
CA TYR A 71 -13.62 17.40 -15.31
C TYR A 71 -14.20 18.74 -14.86
N LEU A 72 -13.39 19.57 -14.18
CA LEU A 72 -13.79 20.91 -13.75
C LEU A 72 -14.05 21.83 -14.95
N GLN A 73 -13.19 21.80 -15.98
CA GLN A 73 -13.37 22.58 -17.21
C GLN A 73 -14.70 22.28 -17.91
N LYS A 74 -15.14 21.02 -17.88
CA LYS A 74 -16.41 20.58 -18.45
C LYS A 74 -17.63 21.00 -17.62
N GLY A 75 -17.44 21.52 -16.41
CA GLY A 75 -18.52 21.94 -15.51
C GLY A 75 -18.89 20.88 -14.46
N GLY A 76 -18.08 19.83 -14.30
CA GLY A 76 -18.21 18.92 -13.18
C GLY A 76 -17.83 19.61 -11.87
N LYS A 77 -18.53 19.27 -10.78
CA LYS A 77 -18.27 19.82 -9.44
C LYS A 77 -17.50 18.82 -8.61
N LEU A 78 -16.47 19.26 -7.90
CA LEU A 78 -15.58 18.38 -7.12
C LEU A 78 -15.33 18.97 -5.74
N CYS A 79 -15.41 18.13 -4.72
CA CYS A 79 -14.96 18.42 -3.37
C CYS A 79 -13.97 17.34 -2.93
N PHE A 80 -12.93 17.75 -2.22
CA PHE A 80 -12.02 16.82 -1.55
C PHE A 80 -12.22 16.86 -0.04
N VAL A 81 -12.25 15.68 0.59
CA VAL A 81 -12.25 15.51 2.04
C VAL A 81 -10.82 15.30 2.52
N ASP A 82 -10.38 16.12 3.47
CA ASP A 82 -9.09 15.92 4.13
C ASP A 82 -9.13 14.66 5.00
N SER A 83 -8.41 13.62 4.58
CA SER A 83 -8.33 12.33 5.29
C SER A 83 -7.82 12.47 6.72
N LYS A 84 -7.09 13.55 7.03
CA LYS A 84 -6.59 13.85 8.38
C LYS A 84 -7.70 14.24 9.35
N LYS A 85 -8.84 14.71 8.84
CA LYS A 85 -9.96 15.19 9.65
C LYS A 85 -11.09 14.18 9.71
N VAL A 86 -11.40 13.55 8.58
CA VAL A 86 -12.50 12.58 8.45
C VAL A 86 -12.11 11.50 7.46
N LEU A 87 -12.21 10.24 7.89
CA LEU A 87 -12.08 9.09 7.00
C LEU A 87 -13.38 8.91 6.20
N MET A 88 -13.54 9.67 5.10
CA MET A 88 -14.70 9.54 4.21
C MET A 88 -14.59 8.25 3.40
N HIS A 89 -15.05 7.14 3.97
CA HIS A 89 -14.94 5.82 3.37
C HIS A 89 -16.21 5.37 2.64
N ASN A 90 -17.07 6.31 2.25
CA ASN A 90 -18.29 6.01 1.48
C ASN A 90 -17.96 5.41 0.11
N LYS A 91 -18.88 4.61 -0.43
CA LYS A 91 -18.91 4.20 -1.84
C LYS A 91 -20.35 4.17 -2.33
N PHE A 92 -20.90 5.34 -2.61
CA PHE A 92 -22.25 5.44 -3.15
C PHE A 92 -22.37 6.46 -4.28
N CYS A 93 -23.38 6.26 -5.11
CA CYS A 93 -23.76 7.16 -6.18
C CYS A 93 -25.30 7.23 -6.30
N LEU A 94 -25.82 8.45 -6.43
CA LEU A 94 -27.22 8.74 -6.73
C LEU A 94 -27.35 9.20 -8.18
N PHE A 95 -28.32 8.63 -8.89
CA PHE A 95 -28.66 8.97 -10.27
C PHE A 95 -30.05 9.60 -10.30
N ASP A 96 -30.12 10.83 -10.81
CA ASP A 96 -31.32 11.63 -11.03
C ASP A 96 -32.27 11.70 -9.81
N GLY A 97 -31.70 11.63 -8.60
CA GLY A 97 -32.40 11.63 -7.31
C GLY A 97 -33.30 10.44 -7.00
N HIS A 98 -33.32 9.39 -7.83
CA HIS A 98 -34.29 8.28 -7.67
C HIS A 98 -33.66 6.88 -7.71
N LEU A 99 -32.41 6.74 -8.11
CA LEU A 99 -31.68 5.47 -8.05
C LEU A 99 -30.40 5.63 -7.26
N LEU A 100 -30.22 4.81 -6.24
CA LEU A 100 -29.01 4.72 -5.42
C LEU A 100 -28.24 3.45 -5.74
N ILE A 101 -26.93 3.57 -5.91
CA ILE A 101 -25.98 2.46 -5.85
C ILE A 101 -25.08 2.68 -4.64
N THR A 102 -24.92 1.67 -3.78
CA THR A 102 -24.03 1.74 -2.62
C THR A 102 -23.44 0.37 -2.29
N GLY A 103 -22.26 0.32 -1.67
CA GLY A 103 -21.63 -0.94 -1.29
C GLY A 103 -20.20 -0.78 -0.80
N SER A 104 -19.37 -1.78 -1.09
CA SER A 104 -17.94 -1.77 -0.77
C SER A 104 -17.07 -1.24 -1.92
N TYR A 105 -17.60 -1.25 -3.14
CA TYR A 105 -16.86 -1.02 -4.38
C TYR A 105 -16.33 0.41 -4.53
N ASN A 106 -15.02 0.61 -4.31
CA ASN A 106 -14.34 1.84 -4.75
C ASN A 106 -14.24 1.85 -6.28
N TRP A 107 -14.16 3.03 -6.89
CA TRP A 107 -14.12 3.15 -8.36
C TRP A 107 -12.68 3.03 -8.87
N THR A 108 -12.01 1.92 -8.53
CA THR A 108 -10.59 1.73 -8.81
C THR A 108 -10.28 0.46 -9.60
N TYR A 109 -9.05 0.34 -10.10
CA TYR A 109 -8.62 -0.89 -10.79
C TYR A 109 -8.43 -2.04 -9.81
N ALA A 110 -7.96 -1.79 -8.59
CA ALA A 110 -7.84 -2.83 -7.57
C ALA A 110 -9.20 -3.43 -7.18
N ALA A 111 -10.23 -2.59 -7.06
CA ALA A 111 -11.59 -3.03 -6.78
C ALA A 111 -12.12 -4.01 -7.85
N GLU A 112 -11.76 -3.80 -9.11
CA GLU A 112 -12.19 -4.66 -10.22
C GLU A 112 -11.39 -5.97 -10.33
N GLN A 113 -10.07 -5.89 -10.15
CA GLN A 113 -9.17 -7.00 -10.49
C GLN A 113 -8.88 -7.94 -9.33
N ARG A 114 -8.96 -7.45 -8.10
CA ARG A 114 -8.36 -8.14 -6.94
C ARG A 114 -9.28 -8.24 -5.73
N ASN A 115 -10.12 -7.24 -5.50
CA ASN A 115 -10.94 -7.21 -4.31
C ASN A 115 -12.22 -8.04 -4.47
N ALA A 116 -12.69 -8.62 -3.37
CA ALA A 116 -14.04 -9.16 -3.29
C ALA A 116 -14.99 -8.01 -2.92
N GLU A 117 -15.75 -7.53 -3.90
CA GLU A 117 -16.60 -6.34 -3.77
C GLU A 117 -18.08 -6.66 -4.00
N ASN A 118 -18.95 -5.84 -3.41
CA ASN A 118 -20.39 -5.91 -3.64
C ASN A 118 -21.01 -4.52 -3.75
N ILE A 119 -22.15 -4.46 -4.43
CA ILE A 119 -23.06 -3.31 -4.42
C ILE A 119 -24.50 -3.76 -4.24
N ILE A 120 -25.33 -2.83 -3.77
CA ILE A 120 -26.78 -2.88 -3.91
C ILE A 120 -27.23 -1.70 -4.76
N THR A 121 -28.27 -1.92 -5.55
CA THR A 121 -29.00 -0.86 -6.24
C THR A 121 -30.40 -0.78 -5.64
N THR A 122 -30.90 0.42 -5.40
CA THR A 122 -32.25 0.63 -4.88
C THR A 122 -32.87 1.89 -5.45
N ASP A 123 -34.16 1.81 -5.78
CA ASP A 123 -35.00 2.97 -6.16
C ASP A 123 -35.98 3.37 -5.03
N GLU A 124 -35.82 2.79 -3.84
CA GLU A 124 -36.69 3.06 -2.69
C GLU A 124 -36.55 4.53 -2.28
N LEU A 125 -37.61 5.31 -2.56
CA LEU A 125 -37.59 6.77 -2.48
C LEU A 125 -37.08 7.29 -1.12
N ASN A 126 -37.47 6.66 -0.02
CA ASN A 126 -37.02 7.06 1.32
C ASN A 126 -35.50 6.92 1.48
N VAL A 127 -34.92 5.82 0.98
CA VAL A 127 -33.48 5.56 1.06
C VAL A 127 -32.71 6.52 0.14
N CYS A 128 -33.22 6.75 -1.07
CA CYS A 128 -32.64 7.74 -2.00
C CYS A 128 -32.65 9.15 -1.39
N ASN A 129 -33.73 9.54 -0.71
CA ASN A 129 -33.83 10.83 -0.02
C ASN A 129 -32.85 10.93 1.16
N ASP A 130 -32.69 9.88 1.96
CA ASP A 130 -31.73 9.86 3.07
C ASP A 130 -30.30 10.03 2.58
N TYR A 131 -29.91 9.32 1.52
CA TYR A 131 -28.60 9.47 0.90
C TYR A 131 -28.43 10.82 0.21
N THR A 132 -29.49 11.39 -0.36
CA THR A 132 -29.45 12.75 -0.94
C THR A 132 -29.16 13.77 0.15
N ASN A 133 -29.89 13.72 1.26
CA ASN A 133 -29.68 14.59 2.42
C ASN A 133 -28.27 14.42 3.00
N TYR A 134 -27.79 13.18 3.11
CA TYR A 134 -26.45 12.90 3.59
C TYR A 134 -25.37 13.46 2.65
N PHE A 135 -25.51 13.27 1.34
CA PHE A 135 -24.62 13.87 0.34
C PHE A 135 -24.60 15.39 0.44
N THR A 136 -25.77 16.04 0.53
CA THR A 136 -25.88 17.49 0.73
C THR A 136 -25.20 17.94 2.02
N SER A 137 -25.37 17.20 3.11
CA SER A 137 -24.70 17.50 4.39
C SER A 137 -23.18 17.41 4.28
N LEU A 138 -22.65 16.39 3.58
CA LEU A 138 -21.22 16.28 3.32
C LEU A 138 -20.75 17.45 2.46
N TRP A 139 -21.43 17.71 1.34
CA TRP A 139 -21.07 18.77 0.39
C TRP A 139 -21.01 20.14 1.06
N ASN A 140 -22.02 20.50 1.86
CA ASN A 140 -22.09 21.78 2.56
C ASN A 140 -20.98 21.99 3.60
N GLY A 141 -20.38 20.90 4.09
CA GLY A 141 -19.23 20.94 4.99
C GLY A 141 -17.88 21.02 4.28
N LEU A 142 -17.87 21.03 2.95
CA LEU A 142 -16.68 20.98 2.11
C LEU A 142 -16.55 22.24 1.26
N THR A 143 -15.34 22.48 0.78
CA THR A 143 -15.05 23.55 -0.17
C THR A 143 -14.97 22.97 -1.57
N GLU A 144 -15.77 23.52 -2.48
CA GLU A 144 -15.72 23.15 -3.89
C GLU A 144 -14.35 23.54 -4.49
N VAL A 145 -13.77 22.63 -5.25
CA VAL A 145 -12.49 22.77 -5.90
C VAL A 145 -12.66 23.64 -7.14
N THR A 146 -12.01 24.79 -7.15
CA THR A 146 -11.97 25.68 -8.32
C THR A 146 -10.73 25.44 -9.18
N GLU A 147 -9.64 24.94 -8.59
CA GLU A 147 -8.40 24.63 -9.26
C GLU A 147 -7.88 23.26 -8.79
N TYR A 148 -7.61 22.36 -9.73
CA TYR A 148 -7.08 21.03 -9.46
C TYR A 148 -5.56 21.00 -9.66
N SER A 149 -4.86 20.39 -8.71
CA SER A 149 -3.44 20.09 -8.83
C SER A 149 -3.17 18.64 -8.44
N ARG A 150 -2.14 18.04 -9.04
CA ARG A 150 -1.70 16.69 -8.70
C ARG A 150 -0.78 16.72 -7.48
N ILE A 151 -0.79 15.63 -6.73
CA ILE A 151 0.18 15.36 -5.66
C ILE A 151 1.27 14.49 -6.27
N ARG A 152 2.52 14.94 -6.15
CA ARG A 152 3.68 14.14 -6.53
C ARG A 152 4.06 13.25 -5.36
N LEU A 153 4.56 12.05 -5.66
CA LEU A 153 5.06 11.14 -4.63
C LEU A 153 6.15 11.78 -3.75
N SER A 154 6.99 12.64 -4.33
CA SER A 154 8.03 13.40 -3.61
C SER A 154 7.49 14.40 -2.59
N ASP A 155 6.24 14.81 -2.73
CA ASP A 155 5.64 15.88 -1.94
C ASP A 155 4.79 15.32 -0.78
N ILE A 156 4.69 13.99 -0.66
CA ILE A 156 3.92 13.33 0.39
C ILE A 156 4.72 13.31 1.69
N VAL A 157 4.04 13.64 2.79
CA VAL A 157 4.60 13.47 4.14
C VAL A 157 4.86 11.99 4.40
N GLU A 158 6.07 11.64 4.83
CA GLU A 158 6.53 10.25 4.95
C GLU A 158 5.58 9.34 5.76
N ASP A 159 5.06 9.83 6.89
CA ASP A 159 4.15 9.05 7.73
C ASP A 159 2.82 8.75 7.05
N ASN A 160 2.28 9.72 6.30
CA ASN A 160 1.07 9.53 5.50
C ASN A 160 1.32 8.50 4.39
N PHE A 161 2.45 8.60 3.71
CA PHE A 161 2.83 7.65 2.66
C PHE A 161 2.93 6.23 3.21
N LEU A 162 3.55 6.04 4.38
CA LEU A 162 3.70 4.72 4.98
C LEU A 162 2.35 4.14 5.44
N GLN A 163 1.43 4.97 5.91
CA GLN A 163 0.09 4.54 6.33
C GLN A 163 -0.76 4.06 5.14
N GLU A 164 -0.66 4.75 4.00
CA GLU A 164 -1.43 4.44 2.79
C GLU A 164 -0.68 3.50 1.83
N TYR A 165 0.52 3.06 2.19
CA TYR A 165 1.45 2.37 1.29
C TYR A 165 0.84 1.13 0.63
N ASP A 166 0.17 0.28 1.40
CA ASP A 166 -0.39 -0.97 0.88
C ASP A 166 -1.48 -0.67 -0.15
N ASP A 167 -2.39 0.27 0.15
CA ASP A 167 -3.44 0.70 -0.78
C ASP A 167 -2.87 1.31 -2.07
N ILE A 168 -1.84 2.15 -1.96
CA ILE A 168 -1.13 2.74 -3.11
C ILE A 168 -0.53 1.63 -3.99
N ILE A 169 0.17 0.67 -3.38
CA ILE A 169 0.81 -0.43 -4.12
C ILE A 169 -0.22 -1.32 -4.80
N GLU A 170 -1.32 -1.65 -4.11
CA GLU A 170 -2.35 -2.50 -4.68
C GLU A 170 -3.06 -1.84 -5.87
N GLU A 171 -3.34 -0.54 -5.76
CA GLU A 171 -3.91 0.22 -6.87
C GLU A 171 -2.92 0.35 -8.02
N TYR A 172 -1.66 0.73 -7.76
CA TYR A 172 -0.66 0.91 -8.81
C TYR A 172 -0.35 -0.40 -9.53
N LYS A 173 -0.31 -1.54 -8.83
CA LYS A 173 -0.19 -2.87 -9.47
C LYS A 173 -1.35 -3.14 -10.42
N SER A 174 -2.57 -2.77 -10.03
CA SER A 174 -3.76 -2.98 -10.84
C SER A 174 -3.78 -2.04 -12.06
N MET A 175 -3.24 -0.83 -11.91
CA MET A 175 -3.02 0.11 -13.01
C MET A 175 -1.91 -0.36 -13.97
N GLU A 176 -0.82 -0.93 -13.47
CA GLU A 176 0.25 -1.54 -14.27
C GLU A 176 -0.28 -2.71 -15.09
N ASN A 177 -1.04 -3.63 -14.46
CA ASN A 177 -1.70 -4.74 -15.15
C ASN A 177 -2.64 -4.27 -16.28
N SER A 178 -3.17 -3.05 -16.14
CA SER A 178 -4.02 -2.39 -17.14
C SER A 178 -3.25 -1.57 -18.17
N ASN A 179 -1.90 -1.61 -18.15
CA ASN A 179 -0.98 -0.84 -19.00
C ASN A 179 -1.14 0.69 -18.88
N LEU A 180 -1.53 1.20 -17.71
CA LEU A 180 -1.76 2.63 -17.48
C LEU A 180 -0.55 3.37 -16.91
N ILE A 181 0.32 2.63 -16.24
CA ILE A 181 1.60 3.09 -15.69
C ILE A 181 2.69 2.09 -16.07
N SER A 182 3.95 2.53 -16.03
CA SER A 182 5.07 1.66 -16.34
C SER A 182 5.59 0.93 -15.09
N PRO A 183 6.31 -0.19 -15.24
CA PRO A 183 6.95 -0.88 -14.12
C PRO A 183 7.91 0.01 -13.33
N GLU A 184 8.54 0.99 -13.99
CA GLU A 184 9.39 1.99 -13.35
C GLU A 184 8.61 2.86 -12.35
N THR A 185 7.34 3.15 -12.60
CA THR A 185 6.48 3.88 -11.66
C THR A 185 6.29 3.11 -10.36
N LEU A 186 6.07 1.79 -10.41
CA LEU A 186 5.99 0.99 -9.19
C LEU A 186 7.33 0.95 -8.45
N LYS A 187 8.43 0.88 -9.21
CA LYS A 187 9.77 0.94 -8.64
C LYS A 187 10.01 2.24 -7.85
N THR A 188 9.53 3.39 -8.31
CA THR A 188 9.69 4.65 -7.55
C THR A 188 8.93 4.65 -6.22
N VAL A 189 7.77 3.99 -6.14
CA VAL A 189 7.02 3.82 -4.88
C VAL A 189 7.80 2.94 -3.90
N TYR A 190 8.35 1.81 -4.37
CA TYR A 190 9.21 0.95 -3.55
C TYR A 190 10.47 1.69 -3.08
N ASP A 191 11.16 2.37 -4.00
CA ASP A 191 12.36 3.14 -3.70
C ASP A 191 12.08 4.25 -2.67
N LEU A 192 10.92 4.92 -2.74
CA LEU A 192 10.52 5.92 -1.75
C LEU A 192 10.34 5.30 -0.36
N LYS A 193 9.64 4.16 -0.24
CA LYS A 193 9.52 3.45 1.05
C LYS A 193 10.87 3.08 1.63
N ASN A 194 11.77 2.59 0.79
CA ASN A 194 13.12 2.23 1.18
C ASN A 194 13.93 3.46 1.62
N ASN A 195 13.83 4.57 0.89
CA ASN A 195 14.51 5.82 1.23
C ASN A 195 14.00 6.41 2.54
N ILE A 196 12.70 6.36 2.79
CA ILE A 196 12.10 6.77 4.07
C ILE A 196 12.64 5.88 5.19
N ALA A 197 12.68 4.56 4.99
CA ALA A 197 13.27 3.64 5.96
C ALA A 197 14.74 3.98 6.25
N ILE A 198 15.56 4.18 5.21
CA ILE A 198 16.98 4.56 5.34
C ILE A 198 17.13 5.91 6.06
N THR A 199 16.30 6.90 5.73
CA THR A 199 16.38 8.26 6.31
C THR A 199 15.95 8.26 7.77
N LYS A 200 14.90 7.52 8.12
CA LYS A 200 14.49 7.31 9.52
C LYS A 200 15.59 6.61 10.30
N LEU A 201 16.18 5.54 9.76
CA LEU A 201 17.35 4.87 10.37
C LEU A 201 18.51 5.86 10.58
N ALA A 202 18.86 6.67 9.59
CA ALA A 202 19.95 7.66 9.68
C ALA A 202 19.66 8.81 10.68
N THR A 203 18.42 9.28 10.73
CA THR A 203 17.98 10.33 11.66
C THR A 203 18.07 9.83 13.10
N VAL A 204 17.61 8.61 13.34
CA VAL A 204 17.71 7.92 14.63
C VAL A 204 19.18 7.72 15.06
N VAL A 205 20.06 7.34 14.13
CA VAL A 205 21.52 7.26 14.38
C VAL A 205 22.12 8.60 14.82
N SER A 206 21.57 9.72 14.34
CA SER A 206 22.08 11.06 14.65
C SER A 206 21.46 11.70 15.90
N GLN A 207 20.24 11.32 16.28
CA GLN A 207 19.52 11.90 17.42
C GLN A 207 19.84 11.20 18.76
N ASP A 208 20.25 9.93 18.76
CA ASP A 208 20.54 9.20 20.00
C ASP A 208 22.01 9.27 20.42
N LYS A 209 22.35 10.39 21.08
CA LYS A 209 23.49 10.47 22.02
C LYS A 209 23.03 10.61 23.47
N ARG A 210 21.76 10.29 23.81
CA ARG A 210 21.23 10.53 25.16
C ARG A 210 20.96 9.27 25.96
N HIS A 211 20.58 8.16 25.35
CA HIS A 211 20.65 6.83 25.98
C HIS A 211 21.58 5.98 25.11
N ASN A 212 22.31 5.02 25.70
CA ASN A 212 23.14 4.08 24.95
C ASN A 212 22.35 2.78 24.81
N PRO A 213 21.30 2.73 23.98
CA PRO A 213 20.40 1.59 23.92
C PRO A 213 21.17 0.35 23.51
N THR A 214 20.84 -0.76 24.13
CA THR A 214 21.48 -2.05 23.84
C THR A 214 20.44 -3.11 23.51
N LEU A 215 20.84 -4.06 22.68
CA LEU A 215 19.97 -5.17 22.30
C LEU A 215 19.74 -6.12 23.50
N LYS A 216 18.48 -6.42 23.83
CA LYS A 216 18.10 -7.27 25.00
C LYS A 216 18.56 -8.71 24.90
N LEU A 217 18.49 -9.30 23.72
CA LEU A 217 18.87 -10.69 23.40
C LEU A 217 19.54 -10.71 22.03
N ASN A 218 20.09 -11.83 21.59
CA ASN A 218 20.66 -11.91 20.25
C ASN A 218 19.57 -11.74 19.17
N VAL A 219 19.95 -11.11 18.07
CA VAL A 219 19.27 -11.27 16.78
C VAL A 219 20.03 -12.32 15.99
N GLY A 220 19.33 -13.40 15.65
CA GLY A 220 19.90 -14.56 14.99
C GLY A 220 19.25 -14.85 13.64
N MET A 221 19.86 -15.76 12.89
CA MET A 221 19.33 -16.30 11.65
C MET A 221 19.32 -17.82 11.70
N ARG A 222 18.22 -18.44 11.27
CA ARG A 222 18.12 -19.89 11.18
C ARG A 222 19.08 -20.40 10.10
N CYS A 223 20.00 -21.28 10.50
CA CYS A 223 21.03 -21.86 9.64
C CYS A 223 21.21 -23.35 9.94
N ARG A 224 21.86 -24.05 9.01
CA ARG A 224 22.58 -25.30 9.31
C ARG A 224 23.99 -24.94 9.75
N ILE A 225 24.39 -25.38 10.93
CA ILE A 225 25.73 -25.12 11.49
C ILE A 225 26.36 -26.45 11.87
N ASN A 226 27.60 -26.69 11.42
CA ASN A 226 28.32 -27.96 11.66
C ASN A 226 27.49 -29.21 11.28
N ASN A 227 26.81 -29.15 10.13
CA ASN A 227 25.90 -30.19 9.63
C ASN A 227 24.66 -30.47 10.50
N ILE A 228 24.35 -29.61 11.48
CA ILE A 228 23.14 -29.70 12.30
C ILE A 228 22.16 -28.64 11.80
N ASP A 229 20.97 -29.08 11.39
CA ASP A 229 19.88 -28.21 10.98
C ASP A 229 19.26 -27.45 12.16
N ASN A 230 18.51 -26.40 11.83
CA ASN A 230 17.69 -25.66 12.79
C ASN A 230 18.47 -24.99 13.92
N ARG A 231 19.67 -24.51 13.60
CA ARG A 231 20.56 -23.80 14.54
C ARG A 231 20.43 -22.30 14.34
N THR A 232 20.66 -21.54 15.41
CA THR A 232 20.69 -20.08 15.35
C THR A 232 22.11 -19.59 15.14
N LEU A 233 22.36 -18.88 14.04
CA LEU A 233 23.57 -18.07 13.85
C LEU A 233 23.32 -16.70 14.47
N ASN A 234 24.04 -16.35 15.54
CA ASN A 234 23.92 -15.03 16.17
C ASN A 234 24.54 -13.96 15.25
N ILE A 235 23.70 -13.12 14.65
CA ILE A 235 24.10 -12.04 13.74
C ILE A 235 24.46 -10.78 14.54
N ILE A 236 23.60 -10.38 15.48
CA ILE A 236 23.86 -9.24 16.36
C ILE A 236 23.71 -9.73 17.79
N LYS A 237 24.75 -9.54 18.61
CA LYS A 237 24.80 -10.08 19.96
C LYS A 237 23.99 -9.22 20.94
N GLN A 238 23.45 -9.87 21.97
CA GLN A 238 22.92 -9.21 23.16
C GLN A 238 23.95 -8.20 23.71
N GLY A 239 23.45 -7.06 24.17
CA GLY A 239 24.28 -5.98 24.71
C GLY A 239 24.92 -5.11 23.65
N GLN A 240 24.76 -5.42 22.35
CA GLN A 240 25.25 -4.56 21.27
C GLN A 240 24.61 -3.18 21.37
N THR A 241 25.44 -2.14 21.46
CA THR A 241 24.99 -0.75 21.38
C THR A 241 24.36 -0.48 20.03
N LEU A 242 23.19 0.14 20.05
CA LEU A 242 22.41 0.54 18.89
C LEU A 242 22.58 2.05 18.64
N PRO A 243 22.52 2.50 17.39
CA PRO A 243 22.25 1.74 16.18
C PRO A 243 23.43 0.84 15.78
N PHE A 244 23.13 -0.30 15.14
CA PHE A 244 24.16 -1.23 14.68
C PHE A 244 23.77 -1.92 13.39
N THR A 245 24.77 -2.10 12.51
CA THR A 245 24.65 -2.87 11.28
C THR A 245 25.67 -4.00 11.31
N ASN A 246 25.22 -5.22 11.03
CA ASN A 246 26.12 -6.34 10.75
C ASN A 246 25.81 -6.96 9.39
N THR A 247 26.83 -7.57 8.77
CA THR A 247 26.69 -8.35 7.55
C THR A 247 27.22 -9.75 7.78
N VAL A 248 26.44 -10.76 7.38
CA VAL A 248 26.83 -12.17 7.46
C VAL A 248 26.75 -12.83 6.09
N ASP A 249 27.75 -13.64 5.79
CA ASP A 249 27.78 -14.47 4.59
C ASP A 249 27.31 -15.89 4.93
N THR A 250 26.41 -16.43 4.11
CA THR A 250 25.90 -17.79 4.21
C THR A 250 25.96 -18.48 2.84
N CYS A 251 25.59 -19.75 2.77
CA CYS A 251 25.55 -20.48 1.50
C CYS A 251 24.44 -21.55 1.50
N THR A 252 24.07 -22.02 0.31
CA THR A 252 23.16 -23.16 0.16
C THR A 252 23.75 -24.42 0.76
N VAL A 253 22.89 -25.32 1.26
CA VAL A 253 23.32 -26.54 1.98
C VAL A 253 22.91 -27.83 1.29
N VAL A 254 22.23 -27.71 0.15
CA VAL A 254 21.79 -28.82 -0.70
C VAL A 254 22.26 -28.56 -2.13
N ASP A 255 22.64 -29.63 -2.84
CA ASP A 255 22.95 -29.57 -4.27
C ASP A 255 21.72 -29.12 -5.05
N ASN A 256 21.92 -28.21 -6.01
CA ASN A 256 20.88 -27.66 -6.87
C ASN A 256 19.71 -27.02 -6.10
N GLN A 257 19.96 -26.41 -4.94
CA GLN A 257 18.95 -25.71 -4.15
C GLN A 257 18.46 -24.44 -4.88
N GLU A 258 17.22 -24.44 -5.38
CA GLU A 258 16.65 -23.36 -6.21
C GLU A 258 15.97 -22.25 -5.40
N CYS A 259 15.72 -22.47 -4.10
CA CYS A 259 15.15 -21.45 -3.21
C CYS A 259 15.76 -21.51 -1.81
N ILE A 260 15.76 -20.38 -1.11
CA ILE A 260 16.24 -20.29 0.27
C ILE A 260 15.44 -19.25 1.05
N VAL A 261 15.25 -19.49 2.35
CA VAL A 261 14.58 -18.57 3.27
C VAL A 261 15.61 -18.02 4.25
N CYS A 262 15.69 -16.70 4.35
CA CYS A 262 16.33 -16.00 5.46
C CYS A 262 15.27 -15.83 6.56
N ASP A 263 15.43 -16.54 7.67
CA ASP A 263 14.53 -16.51 8.83
C ASP A 263 15.26 -15.87 10.01
N ILE A 264 14.85 -14.65 10.35
CA ILE A 264 15.48 -13.82 11.39
C ILE A 264 14.70 -14.00 12.69
N LEU A 265 15.45 -14.22 13.76
CA LEU A 265 14.96 -14.65 15.07
C LEU A 265 15.48 -13.71 16.16
N PHE A 266 14.74 -13.61 17.26
CA PHE A 266 15.13 -12.90 18.46
C PHE A 266 15.13 -13.83 19.66
N GLY A 267 16.29 -13.97 20.29
CA GLY A 267 16.50 -14.83 21.44
C GLY A 267 17.89 -15.47 21.47
N ASN A 268 18.22 -16.10 22.59
CA ASN A 268 19.55 -16.67 22.85
C ASN A 268 19.58 -18.19 22.70
N ASN A 269 18.49 -18.82 22.23
CA ASN A 269 18.46 -20.27 22.12
C ASN A 269 19.23 -20.74 20.88
N ASP A 270 20.04 -21.77 21.07
CA ASP A 270 20.78 -22.42 19.99
C ASP A 270 19.86 -23.09 18.97
N ASN A 271 18.71 -23.61 19.41
CA ASN A 271 17.66 -24.14 18.56
C ASN A 271 16.78 -22.99 18.07
N ALA A 272 16.68 -22.84 16.76
CA ALA A 272 15.96 -21.75 16.11
C ALA A 272 14.47 -21.70 16.47
N ASP A 273 13.81 -22.85 16.66
CA ASP A 273 12.37 -22.89 16.98
C ASP A 273 12.04 -22.42 18.40
N ASN A 274 13.05 -22.34 19.27
CA ASN A 274 12.91 -21.85 20.64
C ASN A 274 13.15 -20.33 20.76
N ASN A 275 13.33 -19.63 19.66
CA ASN A 275 13.45 -18.17 19.62
C ASN A 275 12.20 -17.54 18.99
N LYS A 276 11.97 -16.25 19.26
CA LYS A 276 10.85 -15.51 18.67
C LYS A 276 11.15 -15.21 17.19
N PRO A 277 10.29 -15.59 16.24
CA PRO A 277 10.46 -15.19 14.85
C PRO A 277 10.20 -13.68 14.69
N LEU A 278 11.04 -13.00 13.91
CA LEU A 278 10.88 -11.59 13.59
C LEU A 278 10.40 -11.40 12.15
N LEU A 279 11.14 -11.91 11.17
CA LEU A 279 10.81 -11.78 9.74
C LEU A 279 11.37 -12.93 8.91
N LYS A 280 10.77 -13.16 7.74
CA LYS A 280 11.19 -14.16 6.76
C LYS A 280 11.27 -13.56 5.36
N ILE A 281 12.40 -13.78 4.68
CA ILE A 281 12.61 -13.36 3.28
C ILE A 281 12.93 -14.59 2.45
N ARG A 282 12.16 -14.84 1.38
CA ARG A 282 12.37 -15.98 0.47
C ARG A 282 12.96 -15.53 -0.86
N LEU A 283 14.12 -16.07 -1.23
CA LEU A 283 14.68 -15.98 -2.57
C LEU A 283 14.37 -17.28 -3.34
N GLU A 284 14.03 -17.12 -4.61
CA GLU A 284 13.72 -18.19 -5.56
C GLU A 284 14.63 -18.03 -6.79
N ASN A 285 14.63 -19.03 -7.67
CA ASN A 285 15.44 -19.05 -8.90
C ASN A 285 16.95 -18.93 -8.64
N LEU A 286 17.44 -19.58 -7.58
CA LEU A 286 18.88 -19.67 -7.31
C LEU A 286 19.58 -20.56 -8.36
N PRO A 287 20.87 -20.30 -8.68
CA PRO A 287 21.65 -21.15 -9.57
C PRO A 287 21.72 -22.60 -9.07
N LYS A 288 21.56 -23.55 -9.99
CA LYS A 288 21.71 -24.98 -9.70
C LYS A 288 23.19 -25.35 -9.61
N LEU A 289 23.78 -25.14 -8.44
CA LEU A 289 25.19 -25.45 -8.12
C LEU A 289 25.28 -26.43 -6.95
N LYS A 290 26.46 -26.99 -6.70
CA LYS A 290 26.68 -27.87 -5.55
C LYS A 290 26.47 -27.11 -4.23
N ALA A 291 26.13 -27.85 -3.16
CA ALA A 291 26.03 -27.30 -1.83
C ALA A 291 27.28 -26.47 -1.47
N GLY A 292 27.06 -25.29 -0.90
CA GLY A 292 28.10 -24.34 -0.53
C GLY A 292 28.57 -23.41 -1.65
N GLN A 293 28.18 -23.62 -2.92
CA GLN A 293 28.64 -22.81 -4.05
C GLN A 293 27.77 -21.58 -4.34
N VAL A 294 26.48 -21.62 -4.00
CA VAL A 294 25.64 -20.42 -4.02
C VAL A 294 25.89 -19.66 -2.72
N LYS A 295 26.46 -18.46 -2.81
CA LYS A 295 26.80 -17.58 -1.69
C LYS A 295 25.71 -16.53 -1.51
N LEU A 296 25.33 -16.32 -0.25
CA LEU A 296 24.32 -15.36 0.13
C LEU A 296 24.94 -14.36 1.10
N LYS A 297 24.50 -13.11 1.03
CA LYS A 297 24.88 -12.06 1.96
C LYS A 297 23.62 -11.49 2.60
N THR A 298 23.60 -11.47 3.92
CA THR A 298 22.52 -10.86 4.71
C THR A 298 23.08 -9.67 5.47
N LYS A 299 22.55 -8.47 5.23
CA LYS A 299 22.86 -7.28 6.01
C LYS A 299 21.67 -6.97 6.90
N VAL A 300 21.92 -6.86 8.21
CA VAL A 300 20.90 -6.55 9.23
C VAL A 300 21.29 -5.24 9.89
N THR A 301 20.39 -4.27 9.87
CA THR A 301 20.52 -2.97 10.54
C THR A 301 19.42 -2.86 11.58
N ILE A 302 19.77 -2.44 12.80
CA ILE A 302 18.82 -2.15 13.88
C ILE A 302 19.10 -0.75 14.41
N ASP A 303 18.06 0.07 14.56
CA ASP A 303 18.17 1.42 15.15
C ASP A 303 17.87 1.45 16.65
N THR A 304 17.84 2.65 17.23
CA THR A 304 17.59 2.83 18.66
C THR A 304 16.12 2.76 19.07
N ASN A 305 15.20 2.67 18.13
CA ASN A 305 13.75 2.55 18.35
C ASN A 305 13.22 1.13 18.11
N GLY A 306 14.07 0.22 17.64
CA GLY A 306 13.74 -1.18 17.39
C GLY A 306 13.25 -1.41 15.97
N TYR A 307 13.46 -0.45 15.07
CA TYR A 307 13.32 -0.69 13.64
C TYR A 307 14.50 -1.50 13.13
N MET A 308 14.17 -2.59 12.44
CA MET A 308 15.10 -3.50 11.81
C MET A 308 14.88 -3.48 10.30
N HIS A 309 15.97 -3.39 9.55
CA HIS A 309 16.00 -3.55 8.09
C HIS A 309 16.96 -4.70 7.73
N VAL A 310 16.50 -5.60 6.88
CA VAL A 310 17.24 -6.79 6.46
C VAL A 310 17.30 -6.84 4.94
N GLU A 311 18.50 -6.80 4.39
CA GLU A 311 18.79 -6.99 2.97
C GLU A 311 19.37 -8.41 2.78
N PHE A 312 18.79 -9.20 1.89
CA PHE A 312 19.21 -10.58 1.62
C PHE A 312 19.47 -10.80 0.13
N VAL A 313 20.73 -11.10 -0.20
CA VAL A 313 21.24 -11.08 -1.58
C VAL A 313 21.90 -12.40 -1.92
N CYS A 314 21.58 -12.95 -3.09
CA CYS A 314 22.36 -13.99 -3.74
C CYS A 314 23.54 -13.36 -4.50
N ILE A 315 24.76 -13.57 -4.02
CA ILE A 315 25.97 -12.94 -4.58
C ILE A 315 26.22 -13.42 -6.01
N ASN A 316 25.92 -14.69 -6.31
CA ASN A 316 26.17 -15.27 -7.63
C ASN A 316 25.31 -14.65 -8.75
N THR A 317 24.12 -14.15 -8.42
CA THR A 317 23.14 -13.65 -9.41
C THR A 317 22.79 -12.19 -9.24
N GLY A 318 23.09 -11.58 -8.09
CA GLY A 318 22.63 -10.24 -7.70
C GLY A 318 21.16 -10.18 -7.29
N ILE A 319 20.42 -11.30 -7.31
CA ILE A 319 19.01 -11.32 -6.88
C ILE A 319 18.97 -10.94 -5.39
N ALA A 320 18.18 -9.92 -5.06
CA ALA A 320 18.05 -9.39 -3.72
C ALA A 320 16.57 -9.24 -3.32
N LYS A 321 16.28 -9.38 -2.04
CA LYS A 321 15.04 -8.95 -1.40
C LYS A 321 15.35 -8.33 -0.06
N GLU A 322 14.47 -7.45 0.38
CA GLU A 322 14.58 -6.81 1.68
C GLU A 322 13.27 -6.89 2.46
N ALA A 323 13.37 -6.73 3.78
CA ALA A 323 12.22 -6.60 4.66
C ALA A 323 12.53 -5.63 5.80
N VAL A 324 11.47 -5.00 6.30
CA VAL A 324 11.51 -4.14 7.48
C VAL A 324 10.62 -4.72 8.57
N TYR A 325 11.03 -4.54 9.83
CA TYR A 325 10.28 -4.99 10.98
C TYR A 325 10.47 -4.00 12.13
N ASN A 326 9.38 -3.60 12.79
CA ASN A 326 9.45 -2.69 13.94
C ASN A 326 9.09 -3.46 15.21
N PHE A 327 10.02 -3.55 16.16
CA PHE A 327 9.78 -4.20 17.45
C PHE A 327 10.59 -3.52 18.56
N PRO A 328 10.07 -2.43 19.13
CA PRO A 328 10.76 -1.64 20.16
C PRO A 328 11.15 -2.46 21.40
N ASP A 329 10.39 -3.52 21.72
CA ASP A 329 10.66 -4.35 22.90
C ASP A 329 11.96 -5.14 22.80
N ILE A 330 12.69 -5.16 21.67
CA ILE A 330 14.04 -5.75 21.59
C ILE A 330 15.13 -4.91 22.26
N ILE A 331 14.81 -3.68 22.68
CA ILE A 331 15.78 -2.71 23.16
C ILE A 331 15.72 -2.53 24.68
N ASN A 332 16.88 -2.52 25.32
CA ASN A 332 17.11 -1.95 26.64
C ASN A 332 17.51 -0.48 26.47
N TYR A 333 16.72 0.44 27.00
CA TYR A 333 17.01 1.87 27.04
C TYR A 333 17.86 2.26 28.24
#